data_AF-A0A1E4TGK0-F1
#
_entry.id   AF-A0A1E4TGK0-F1
#
_cell.length_a   1.000
_cell.length_b   1.000
_cell.length_c   1.000
_cell.angle_alpha   90.00
_cell.angle_beta   90.00
_cell.angle_gamma   90.00
#
_symmetry.space_group_name_H-M   'P 1'
#
loop_
_entity.id
_entity.type
_entity.pdbx_description
1 polymer ?
#
loop_
_entity_poly.entity_id
_entity_poly.type
_entity_poly.pdbx_seq_one_letter_code
_entity_poly.pdbx_strand_id
1 'polypeptide(L)'
;MSYQAFEEYDFDNDEVFQNGLRLLDSSDPDTLAAAKIFYYSKKTAEPLTVEGYAHWKNTTNTNDSGKYPASFQDIAELILSGKAVPGIKEVPSIELGEAAASSSSMSPKKKPWESNAT
;
A
#
# COMPACT_ATOMS: atom_id res chain seq x y z
N MET A 1 5.39 -12.87 -12.97
CA MET A 1 6.52 -12.30 -12.19
C MET A 1 7.26 -11.19 -12.96
N SER A 2 6.66 -10.58 -13.99
CA SER A 2 7.30 -9.56 -14.82
C SER A 2 7.31 -8.16 -14.19
N TYR A 3 6.21 -7.78 -13.51
CA TYR A 3 6.09 -6.47 -12.87
C TYR A 3 6.98 -6.28 -11.62
N GLN A 4 7.35 -7.36 -10.94
CA GLN A 4 8.28 -7.28 -9.81
C GLN A 4 9.71 -6.96 -10.29
N ALA A 5 10.17 -7.65 -11.34
CA ALA A 5 11.47 -7.39 -11.94
C ALA A 5 11.55 -5.99 -12.60
N PHE A 6 10.40 -5.42 -12.98
CA PHE A 6 10.29 -4.03 -13.42
C PHE A 6 10.54 -3.02 -12.29
N GLU A 7 9.99 -3.25 -11.09
CA GLU A 7 10.21 -2.36 -9.92
C GLU A 7 11.65 -2.42 -9.40
N GLU A 8 12.27 -3.60 -9.46
CA GLU A 8 13.67 -3.80 -9.06
C GLU A 8 14.66 -3.26 -10.12
N TYR A 9 14.17 -2.82 -11.28
CA TYR A 9 15.02 -2.36 -12.36
C TYR A 9 15.59 -0.96 -12.09
N ASP A 10 16.91 -0.86 -12.20
CA ASP A 10 17.62 0.41 -12.05
C ASP A 10 17.58 1.22 -13.35
N PHE A 11 16.55 2.05 -13.49
CA PHE A 11 16.40 2.97 -14.61
C PHE A 11 17.38 4.14 -14.57
N ASP A 12 17.96 4.46 -13.41
CA ASP A 12 18.83 5.62 -13.24
C ASP A 12 20.24 5.34 -13.80
N ASN A 13 20.71 4.10 -13.69
CA ASN A 13 22.00 3.66 -14.24
C ASN A 13 21.93 3.12 -15.68
N ASP A 14 20.74 3.02 -16.30
CA ASP A 14 20.60 2.56 -17.68
C ASP A 14 20.84 3.71 -18.68
N GLU A 15 22.03 3.73 -19.29
CA GLU A 15 22.43 4.76 -20.26
C GLU A 15 21.50 4.86 -21.48
N VAL A 16 20.90 3.76 -21.94
CA VAL A 16 20.02 3.75 -23.10
C VAL A 16 18.68 4.40 -22.76
N PHE A 17 18.14 4.06 -21.58
CA PHE A 17 16.92 4.67 -21.09
C PHE A 17 17.11 6.17 -20.82
N GLN A 18 18.20 6.54 -20.13
CA GLN A 18 18.51 7.93 -19.82
C GLN A 18 18.71 8.78 -21.08
N ASN A 19 19.42 8.25 -22.08
CA ASN A 19 19.56 8.94 -23.37
C ASN A 19 18.21 9.11 -24.08
N GLY A 20 17.32 8.11 -24.01
CA GLY A 20 15.95 8.21 -24.54
C GLY A 20 15.09 9.23 -23.80
N LEU A 21 15.24 9.32 -22.48
CA LEU A 21 14.49 10.24 -21.63
C LEU A 21 14.80 11.71 -21.95
N ARG A 22 16.01 12.02 -22.45
CA ARG A 22 16.38 13.38 -22.89
C ARG A 22 15.60 13.88 -24.10
N LEU A 23 15.00 12.98 -24.89
CA LEU A 23 14.11 13.37 -25.99
C LEU A 23 12.67 13.63 -25.51
N LEU A 24 12.32 13.22 -24.30
CA LEU A 24 10.98 13.35 -23.76
C LEU A 24 10.90 14.60 -22.87
N ASP A 25 9.81 15.37 -23.00
CA ASP A 25 9.55 16.48 -22.09
C ASP A 25 9.09 15.90 -20.74
N SER A 26 9.98 15.92 -19.75
CA SER A 26 9.79 15.29 -18.43
C SER A 26 8.87 16.09 -17.50
N SER A 27 8.11 17.06 -18.02
CA SER A 27 7.23 17.91 -17.21
C SER A 27 6.06 17.15 -16.58
N ASP A 28 5.71 15.96 -17.11
CA ASP A 28 4.58 15.17 -16.63
C ASP A 28 5.04 13.84 -16.00
N PRO A 29 4.76 13.58 -14.71
CA PRO A 29 5.15 12.34 -14.03
C PRO A 29 4.49 11.08 -14.63
N ASP A 30 3.30 11.19 -15.22
CA ASP A 30 2.59 10.05 -15.82
C ASP A 30 3.27 9.61 -17.12
N THR A 31 3.81 10.56 -17.90
CA THR A 31 4.60 10.24 -19.10
C THR A 31 5.87 9.47 -18.78
N LEU A 32 6.49 9.77 -17.63
CA LEU A 32 7.71 9.11 -17.15
C LEU A 32 7.44 7.66 -16.77
N ALA A 33 6.31 7.40 -16.08
CA ALA A 33 5.89 6.05 -15.74
C ALA A 33 5.57 5.21 -17.00
N ALA A 34 4.85 5.80 -17.96
CA ALA A 34 4.54 5.14 -19.24
C ALA A 34 5.81 4.81 -20.05
N ALA A 35 6.77 5.75 -20.09
CA ALA A 35 8.04 5.56 -20.78
C ALA A 35 8.87 4.42 -20.17
N LYS A 36 8.93 4.32 -18.83
CA LYS A 36 9.60 3.21 -18.13
C LYS A 36 8.98 1.87 -18.50
N ILE A 37 7.65 1.77 -18.47
CA ILE A 37 6.93 0.52 -18.80
C ILE A 37 7.17 0.13 -20.26
N PHE A 38 7.08 1.07 -21.19
CA PHE A 38 7.31 0.83 -22.62
C PHE A 38 8.75 0.40 -22.91
N TYR A 39 9.73 1.05 -22.28
CA TYR A 39 11.13 0.69 -22.45
C TYR A 39 11.39 -0.72 -21.94
N TYR A 40 10.91 -1.04 -20.74
CA TYR A 40 11.10 -2.34 -20.12
C TYR A 40 10.39 -3.46 -20.90
N SER A 41 9.16 -3.23 -21.38
CA SER A 41 8.43 -4.20 -22.21
C SER A 41 9.15 -4.50 -23.52
N LYS A 42 9.70 -3.46 -24.17
CA LYS A 42 10.51 -3.62 -25.38
C LYS A 42 11.81 -4.37 -25.11
N LYS A 43 12.44 -4.19 -23.94
CA LYS A 43 13.69 -4.85 -23.56
C LYS A 43 13.49 -6.34 -23.29
N THR A 44 12.41 -6.71 -22.60
CA THR A 44 12.14 -8.10 -22.21
C THR A 44 11.34 -8.89 -23.24
N ALA A 45 10.83 -8.22 -24.28
CA ALA A 45 9.90 -8.77 -25.27
C ALA A 45 8.61 -9.33 -24.64
N GLU A 46 8.30 -8.92 -23.41
CA GLU A 46 7.05 -9.26 -22.73
C GLU A 46 6.07 -8.09 -22.83
N PRO A 47 4.77 -8.35 -23.07
CA PRO A 47 3.77 -7.29 -23.12
C PRO A 47 3.43 -6.80 -21.70
N LEU A 48 4.25 -5.90 -21.16
CA LEU A 48 3.85 -5.09 -20.00
C LEU A 48 2.99 -3.92 -20.48
N THR A 49 1.77 -3.83 -19.95
CA THR A 49 0.85 -2.72 -20.20
C THR A 49 0.74 -1.82 -18.97
N VAL A 50 0.37 -0.55 -19.17
CA VAL A 50 0.18 0.41 -18.08
C VAL A 50 -0.94 -0.06 -17.15
N GLU A 51 -2.02 -0.58 -17.73
CA GLU A 51 -3.15 -1.14 -17.00
C GLU A 51 -2.72 -2.35 -16.17
N GLY A 52 -1.93 -3.26 -16.76
CA GLY A 52 -1.46 -4.46 -16.09
C GLY A 52 -0.58 -4.15 -14.88
N TYR A 53 0.27 -3.13 -14.98
CA TYR A 53 1.08 -2.64 -13.86
C TYR A 53 0.20 -2.05 -12.73
N ALA A 54 -0.83 -1.27 -13.07
CA ALA A 54 -1.77 -0.73 -12.07
C ALA A 54 -2.52 -1.86 -11.32
N HIS A 55 -2.98 -2.88 -12.04
CA HIS A 55 -3.62 -4.06 -11.44
C HIS A 55 -2.67 -4.83 -10.51
N TRP A 56 -1.42 -5.01 -10.92
CA TRP A 56 -0.41 -5.68 -10.10
C TRP A 56 -0.09 -4.88 -8.82
N LYS A 57 0.09 -3.56 -8.92
CA LYS A 57 0.37 -2.68 -7.78
C LYS A 57 -0.77 -2.64 -6.75
N ASN A 58 -2.01 -2.73 -7.24
CA ASN A 58 -3.19 -2.86 -6.39
C ASN A 58 -3.25 -4.23 -5.71
N THR A 59 -2.83 -5.30 -6.40
CA THR A 59 -2.71 -6.66 -5.86
C THR A 59 -1.60 -6.80 -4.82
N THR A 60 -0.39 -6.27 -5.02
CA THR A 60 0.72 -6.47 -4.05
C THR A 60 0.46 -5.86 -2.69
N ASN A 61 -0.25 -4.73 -2.63
CA ASN A 61 -0.66 -4.14 -1.36
C ASN A 61 -1.57 -5.10 -0.53
N THR A 62 -2.16 -6.19 -1.10
CA THR A 62 -3.21 -7.00 -0.44
C THR A 62 -2.70 -8.06 0.54
N ASN A 63 -1.39 -8.13 0.80
CA ASN A 63 -0.81 -9.17 1.66
C ASN A 63 -0.84 -8.82 3.16
N ASP A 64 -1.42 -7.68 3.54
CA ASP A 64 -1.77 -7.43 4.93
C ASP A 64 -3.27 -7.66 5.14
N SER A 65 -3.57 -8.44 6.17
CA SER A 65 -4.88 -8.70 6.73
C SER A 65 -5.85 -7.52 6.62
N GLY A 66 -6.86 -7.66 5.76
CA GLY A 66 -8.06 -6.81 5.78
C GLY A 66 -7.97 -5.56 4.93
N LYS A 67 -7.90 -5.72 3.62
CA LYS A 67 -8.05 -4.60 2.70
C LYS A 67 -9.50 -4.21 2.46
N TYR A 68 -9.83 -2.96 2.76
CA TYR A 68 -11.03 -2.31 2.25
C TYR A 68 -11.13 -2.43 0.72
N PRO A 69 -12.34 -2.52 0.14
CA PRO A 69 -12.51 -2.60 -1.30
C PRO A 69 -11.89 -1.37 -1.99
N ALA A 70 -11.41 -1.54 -3.21
CA ALA A 70 -10.62 -0.54 -3.92
C ALA A 70 -11.41 0.74 -4.24
N SER A 71 -12.74 0.68 -4.32
CA SER A 71 -13.61 1.81 -4.62
C SER A 71 -14.96 1.76 -3.87
N PHE A 72 -15.65 2.90 -3.82
CA PHE A 72 -17.01 3.00 -3.27
C PHE A 72 -18.01 2.07 -3.98
N GLN A 73 -17.85 1.89 -5.29
CA GLN A 73 -18.72 1.00 -6.08
C GLN A 73 -18.59 -0.45 -5.62
N ASP A 74 -17.35 -0.91 -5.39
CA ASP A 74 -17.10 -2.26 -4.88
C ASP A 74 -17.69 -2.45 -3.48
N ILE A 75 -17.62 -1.43 -2.61
CA ILE A 75 -18.24 -1.45 -1.29
C ILE A 75 -19.77 -1.55 -1.42
N ALA A 76 -20.38 -0.73 -2.26
CA ALA A 76 -21.83 -0.72 -2.45
C ALA A 76 -22.35 -2.06 -2.98
N GLU A 77 -21.65 -2.67 -3.93
CA GLU A 77 -21.98 -3.99 -4.46
C GLU A 77 -21.86 -5.09 -3.40
N LEU A 78 -20.82 -5.05 -2.55
CA LEU A 78 -20.68 -6.00 -1.44
C LEU A 78 -21.84 -5.90 -0.45
N ILE A 79 -22.27 -4.66 -0.13
CA ILE A 79 -23.43 -4.42 0.74
C ILE A 79 -24.72 -4.94 0.09
N LEU A 80 -24.98 -4.59 -1.17
CA LEU A 80 -26.18 -4.99 -1.89
C LEU A 80 -26.26 -6.51 -2.11
N SER A 81 -25.11 -7.16 -2.30
CA SER A 81 -25.03 -8.61 -2.47
C SER A 81 -24.98 -9.39 -1.14
N GLY A 82 -24.93 -8.69 0.00
CA GLY A 82 -24.84 -9.30 1.33
C GLY A 82 -23.54 -10.06 1.60
N LYS A 83 -22.48 -9.77 0.85
CA LYS A 83 -21.15 -10.39 1.06
C LYS A 83 -20.43 -9.68 2.20
N ALA A 84 -19.66 -10.44 2.98
CA ALA A 84 -18.85 -9.87 4.06
C ALA A 84 -17.84 -8.85 3.50
N VAL A 85 -17.78 -7.67 4.13
CA VAL A 85 -16.77 -6.67 3.78
C VAL A 85 -15.41 -7.17 4.27
N PRO A 86 -14.36 -7.21 3.44
CA PRO A 86 -13.06 -7.63 3.91
C PRO A 86 -12.49 -6.65 4.96
N GLY A 87 -11.80 -7.17 5.96
CA GLY A 87 -11.08 -6.38 6.97
C GLY A 87 -11.87 -5.96 8.21
N ILE A 88 -13.18 -6.20 8.27
CA ILE A 88 -13.93 -6.12 9.53
C ILE A 88 -13.60 -7.34 10.39
N LYS A 89 -13.11 -7.09 11.61
CA LYS A 89 -12.91 -8.12 12.62
C LYS A 89 -14.25 -8.46 13.25
N GLU A 90 -14.60 -9.74 13.29
CA GLU A 90 -15.76 -10.19 14.07
C GLU A 90 -15.49 -9.94 15.55
N VAL A 91 -16.33 -9.10 16.17
CA VAL A 91 -16.32 -8.92 17.61
C VAL A 91 -17.08 -10.11 18.19
N PRO A 92 -16.43 -11.00 18.96
CA PRO A 92 -17.14 -12.09 19.60
C PRO A 92 -18.18 -11.51 20.56
N SER A 93 -19.38 -12.10 20.60
CA SER A 93 -20.46 -11.70 21.54
C SER A 93 -20.14 -12.06 23.00
N ILE A 94 -18.86 -12.19 23.35
CA ILE A 94 -18.37 -12.55 24.67
C ILE A 94 -18.24 -11.25 25.47
N GLU A 95 -19.05 -11.10 26.50
CA GLU A 95 -18.79 -10.11 27.54
C GLU A 95 -17.45 -10.48 28.20
N LEU A 96 -16.41 -9.67 27.97
CA LEU A 96 -15.16 -9.78 28.74
C LEU A 96 -15.52 -9.48 30.20
N GLY A 97 -15.71 -10.53 30.99
CA GLY A 97 -15.97 -10.40 32.43
C GLY A 97 -14.81 -9.69 33.15
N GLU A 98 -15.04 -9.29 34.41
CA GLU A 98 -14.08 -8.49 35.20
C GLU A 98 -12.65 -9.08 35.26
N ALA A 99 -12.49 -10.39 35.10
CA ALA A 99 -11.20 -11.07 35.08
C ALA A 99 -10.31 -10.72 33.87
N ALA A 100 -10.87 -10.22 32.77
CA ALA A 100 -10.11 -9.80 31.58
C ALA A 100 -9.64 -8.33 31.65
N ALA A 101 -10.15 -7.56 32.62
CA ALA A 101 -9.72 -6.18 32.82
C ALA A 101 -8.32 -6.17 33.45
N SER A 102 -7.33 -5.64 32.72
CA SER A 102 -6.00 -5.39 33.28
C SER A 102 -6.05 -4.16 34.20
N SER A 103 -5.56 -4.30 35.43
CA SER A 103 -5.38 -3.16 36.32
C SER A 103 -4.19 -2.32 35.86
N SER A 104 -4.34 -0.99 35.92
CA SER A 104 -3.25 -0.06 35.58
C SER A 104 -2.11 -0.20 36.59
N SER A 105 -0.95 -0.66 36.14
CA SER A 105 0.28 -0.79 36.95
C SER A 105 1.22 0.40 36.80
N MET A 106 0.87 1.39 35.97
CA MET A 106 1.78 2.48 35.61
C MET A 106 1.89 3.49 36.75
N SER A 107 3.13 3.77 37.19
CA SER A 107 3.39 4.78 38.21
C SER A 107 3.06 6.19 37.68
N PRO A 108 2.30 7.02 38.43
CA PRO A 108 1.97 8.37 38.00
C PRO A 108 3.24 9.21 37.86
N LYS A 109 3.32 10.01 36.79
CA LYS A 109 4.41 10.98 36.62
C LYS A 109 4.29 12.05 37.69
N LYS A 110 5.38 12.25 38.44
CA LYS A 110 5.47 13.31 39.44
C LYS A 110 5.37 14.67 38.77
N LYS A 111 4.68 15.57 39.45
CA LYS A 111 4.50 16.94 38.97
C LYS A 111 5.78 17.74 39.26
N PRO A 112 6.17 18.70 38.41
CA PRO A 112 7.46 19.38 38.54
C PRO A 112 7.64 20.18 39.84
N TRP A 113 6.58 20.48 40.59
CA TRP A 113 6.66 21.12 41.91
C TRP A 113 6.87 20.13 43.08
N GLU A 114 6.76 18.83 42.83
CA GLU A 114 7.03 17.78 43.84
C GLU A 114 8.54 17.50 43.99
N SER A 115 9.39 18.12 43.15
CA SER A 115 10.84 17.90 43.11
C SER A 115 11.65 18.80 44.04
N ASN A 116 11.04 19.79 44.69
CA ASN A 116 11.76 20.82 45.47
C ASN A 116 11.46 20.79 46.99
N ALA A 117 11.00 19.65 47.49
CA ALA A 117 10.72 19.44 48.91
C ALA A 117 11.62 18.32 49.47
N THR A 118 12.92 18.57 49.55
CA THR A 118 13.86 18.12 50.60
C THR A 118 15.17 18.87 50.40
#